data_AF-A0A519CM76-F1
#
_entry.id   AF-A0A519CM76-F1
#
_cell.length_a   1.000
_cell.length_b   1.000
_cell.length_c   1.000
_cell.angle_alpha   90.00
_cell.angle_beta   90.00
_cell.angle_gamma   90.00
#
_symmetry.space_group_name_H-M   'P 1'
#
loop_
_entity.id
_entity.type
_entity.pdbx_description
1 polymer ?
#
loop_
_entity_poly.entity_id
_entity_poly.type
_entity_poly.pdbx_seq_one_letter_code
_entity_poly.pdbx_strand_id
1 'polypeptide(L)'
;MDVARDMRHLSVPSAQTQTWLDYCRSNGWLLSEAGVLPLDGGRKGIPLLDSAPNTGDSVWQGMPEISAQGRVKGPSHWTQRLDAETFKQMEGDWPTAFEVQGDIQIVKIDSRSDVTTITKYSLNLC
;
A
#
# COMPACT_ATOMS: atom_id res chain seq x y z
N MET A 1 6.24 -2.14 -8.72
CA MET A 1 7.46 -2.26 -7.90
C MET A 1 7.10 -1.77 -6.51
N ASP A 2 7.49 -2.53 -5.49
CA ASP A 2 7.31 -2.13 -4.11
C ASP A 2 8.31 -1.02 -3.79
N VAL A 3 7.86 0.03 -3.10
CA VAL A 3 8.71 1.15 -2.71
C VAL A 3 9.13 0.95 -1.25
N ALA A 4 10.43 1.01 -0.99
CA ALA A 4 10.95 1.04 0.37
C ALA A 4 10.60 2.39 0.99
N ARG A 5 9.90 2.37 2.13
CA ARG A 5 9.61 3.57 2.94
C ARG A 5 9.96 3.27 4.38
N ASP A 6 10.58 4.24 5.05
CA ASP A 6 10.68 4.21 6.51
C ASP A 6 9.28 4.34 7.07
N MET A 7 8.86 3.35 7.86
CA MET A 7 7.54 3.33 8.46
C MET A 7 7.60 2.75 9.87
N ARG A 8 6.64 3.20 10.69
CA ARG A 8 6.50 2.74 12.07
C ARG A 8 5.84 1.37 12.08
N HIS A 9 6.38 0.47 12.89
CA HIS A 9 5.84 -0.87 13.07
C HIS A 9 5.64 -1.18 14.56
N LEU A 10 4.48 -1.75 14.90
CA LEU A 10 4.29 -2.38 16.20
C LEU A 10 4.99 -3.75 16.19
N SER A 11 6.02 -3.90 17.01
CA SER A 11 6.72 -5.17 17.16
C SER A 11 5.93 -6.06 18.12
N VAL A 12 5.47 -7.22 17.66
CA VAL A 12 4.62 -8.15 18.42
C VAL A 12 5.19 -9.58 18.37
N PRO A 13 4.86 -10.45 19.35
CA PRO A 13 5.21 -11.87 19.26
C PRO A 13 4.57 -12.52 18.03
N SER A 14 5.32 -13.39 17.33
CA SER A 14 4.82 -14.04 16.10
C SER A 14 3.49 -14.78 16.32
N ALA A 15 3.29 -15.40 17.49
CA ALA A 15 2.06 -16.11 17.85
C ALA A 15 0.82 -15.19 17.96
N GLN A 16 1.01 -13.87 18.12
CA GLN A 16 -0.08 -12.90 18.27
C GLN A 16 -0.27 -12.02 17.02
N THR A 17 0.47 -12.30 15.93
CA THR A 17 0.47 -11.45 14.72
C THR A 17 -0.94 -11.21 14.19
N GLN A 18 -1.77 -12.26 14.08
CA GLN A 18 -3.12 -12.13 13.53
C GLN A 18 -4.03 -11.29 14.44
N THR A 19 -3.97 -11.52 15.76
CA THR A 19 -4.72 -10.74 16.74
C THR A 19 -4.42 -9.24 16.62
N TRP A 20 -3.14 -8.88 16.49
CA TRP A 20 -2.73 -7.48 16.34
C TRP A 20 -3.06 -6.90 14.97
N LEU A 21 -2.98 -7.69 13.89
CA LEU A 21 -3.45 -7.27 12.57
C LEU A 21 -4.93 -6.89 12.60
N ASP A 22 -5.76 -7.73 13.22
CA ASP A 22 -7.21 -7.51 13.29
C ASP A 22 -7.54 -6.33 14.19
N TYR A 23 -6.85 -6.20 15.32
CA TYR A 23 -6.99 -5.05 16.21
C TYR A 23 -6.63 -3.74 15.51
N CYS A 24 -5.43 -3.63 14.92
CA CYS A 24 -5.01 -2.43 14.20
C CYS A 24 -5.91 -2.11 13.00
N ARG A 25 -6.40 -3.13 12.28
CA ARG A 25 -7.33 -2.94 11.16
C ARG A 25 -8.68 -2.40 11.63
N SER A 26 -9.25 -2.96 12.69
CA SER A 26 -10.55 -2.54 13.23
C SER A 26 -10.56 -1.09 13.74
N ASN A 27 -9.39 -0.60 14.16
CA ASN A 27 -9.22 0.79 14.62
C ASN A 27 -8.71 1.74 13.52
N GLY A 28 -8.53 1.27 12.28
CA GLY A 28 -8.05 2.10 11.18
C GLY A 28 -6.59 2.56 11.32
N TRP A 29 -5.76 1.81 12.05
CA TRP A 29 -4.35 2.12 12.28
C TRP A 29 -3.39 1.32 11.39
N LEU A 30 -3.89 0.26 10.76
CA LEU A 30 -3.08 -0.62 9.92
C LEU A 30 -2.78 0.02 8.55
N LEU A 31 -1.50 0.17 8.21
CA LEU A 31 -1.08 0.50 6.85
C LEU A 31 -1.24 -0.74 5.96
N SER A 32 -2.44 -0.93 5.42
CA SER A 32 -2.84 -2.17 4.72
C SER A 32 -2.08 -2.43 3.42
N GLU A 33 -1.44 -1.42 2.87
CA GLU A 33 -0.60 -1.51 1.68
C GLU A 33 0.78 -2.12 2.02
N ALA A 34 1.21 -2.11 3.27
CA ALA A 34 2.48 -2.68 3.71
C ALA A 34 2.32 -4.11 4.26
N GLY A 35 3.33 -4.94 4.01
CA GLY A 35 3.39 -6.29 4.56
C GLY A 35 3.88 -6.34 6.01
N VAL A 36 3.57 -7.42 6.73
CA VAL A 36 4.18 -7.71 8.04
C VAL A 36 5.68 -7.92 7.88
N LEU A 37 6.47 -7.18 8.67
CA LEU A 37 7.92 -7.25 8.64
C LEU A 37 8.42 -8.39 9.57
N PRO A 38 9.20 -9.37 9.08
CA PRO A 38 9.87 -10.32 9.97
C PRO A 38 10.94 -9.61 10.82
N LEU A 39 10.94 -9.89 12.13
CA LEU A 39 11.92 -9.38 13.09
C LEU A 39 12.62 -10.54 13.81
N ASP A 40 13.78 -10.26 14.39
CA ASP A 40 14.51 -11.23 15.20
C ASP A 40 13.76 -11.60 16.48
N GLY A 41 14.18 -12.72 17.10
CA GLY A 41 13.63 -13.16 18.39
C GLY A 41 12.18 -13.62 18.33
N GLY A 42 11.72 -14.13 17.18
CA GLY A 42 10.36 -14.64 17.02
C GLY A 42 9.30 -13.54 17.02
N ARG A 43 9.64 -12.33 16.56
CA ARG A 43 8.72 -11.18 16.51
C ARG A 43 8.34 -10.82 15.08
N LYS A 44 7.27 -10.04 14.95
CA LYS A 44 6.76 -9.49 13.69
C LYS A 44 6.46 -8.02 13.87
N GLY A 45 6.73 -7.20 12.85
CA GLY A 45 6.36 -5.80 12.78
C GLY A 45 5.04 -5.64 12.03
N ILE A 46 4.00 -5.15 12.72
CA ILE A 46 2.74 -4.76 12.12
C ILE A 46 2.87 -3.31 11.63
N PRO A 47 2.72 -3.03 10.32
CA PRO A 47 2.92 -1.68 9.80
C PRO A 47 1.79 -0.75 10.21
N LEU A 48 2.14 0.42 10.72
CA LEU A 48 1.19 1.41 11.24
C LEU A 48 1.10 2.63 10.32
N LEU A 49 -0.08 3.23 10.28
CA LEU A 49 -0.29 4.57 9.72
C LEU A 49 0.25 5.64 10.66
N ASP A 50 0.59 6.81 10.11
CA ASP A 50 1.03 7.97 10.91
C ASP A 50 -0.05 8.47 11.88
N SER A 51 -1.32 8.17 11.59
CA SER A 51 -2.47 8.48 12.45
C SER A 51 -2.63 7.51 13.63
N ALA A 52 -1.84 6.45 13.72
CA ALA A 52 -1.90 5.51 14.83
C ALA A 52 -1.38 6.17 16.14
N PRO A 53 -1.92 5.79 17.32
CA PRO A 53 -1.50 6.32 18.61
C PRO A 53 0.02 6.29 18.82
N ASN A 54 0.55 7.29 19.53
CA ASN A 54 2.00 7.45 19.69
C ASN A 54 2.65 6.33 20.50
N THR A 55 3.97 6.26 20.43
CA THR A 55 4.76 5.32 21.22
C THR A 55 4.57 5.50 22.71
N GLY A 56 4.34 4.38 23.39
CA GLY A 56 4.05 4.34 24.82
C GLY A 56 2.57 4.48 25.17
N ASP A 57 1.66 4.65 24.19
CA ASP A 57 0.24 4.64 24.47
C ASP A 57 -0.21 3.27 25.04
N SER A 58 -1.11 3.32 26.01
CA SER A 58 -1.73 2.16 26.66
C SER A 58 -2.39 1.18 25.69
N VAL A 59 -2.87 1.62 24.53
CA VAL A 59 -3.48 0.74 23.51
C VAL A 59 -2.50 -0.32 23.00
N TRP A 60 -1.19 -0.04 23.08
CA TRP A 60 -0.14 -0.97 22.65
C TRP A 60 0.16 -2.04 23.68
N GLN A 61 -0.41 -1.96 24.89
CA GLN A 61 -0.27 -2.98 25.94
C GLN A 61 1.19 -3.33 26.23
N GLY A 62 2.07 -2.32 26.18
CA GLY A 62 3.51 -2.47 26.39
C GLY A 62 4.27 -3.09 25.22
N MET A 63 3.64 -3.32 24.06
CA MET A 63 4.36 -3.74 22.86
C MET A 63 5.26 -2.60 22.35
N PRO A 64 6.54 -2.89 22.05
CA PRO A 64 7.46 -1.89 21.53
C PRO A 64 7.13 -1.56 20.07
N GLU A 65 7.41 -0.32 19.68
CA GLU A 65 7.40 0.10 18.29
C GLU A 65 8.82 0.28 17.77
N ILE A 66 9.00 0.08 16.46
CA ILE A 66 10.26 0.29 15.76
C ILE A 66 10.03 1.09 14.49
N SER A 67 11.07 1.81 14.03
CA SER A 67 11.11 2.35 12.68
C SER A 67 11.96 1.42 11.81
N ALA A 68 11.44 1.03 10.65
CA ALA A 68 12.15 0.17 9.71
C ALA A 68 11.66 0.40 8.29
N GLN A 69 12.51 0.06 7.31
CA GLN A 69 12.11 0.06 5.91
C GLN A 69 11.12 -1.08 5.66
N GLY A 70 9.85 -0.72 5.47
CA GLY A 70 8.83 -1.64 5.01
C GLY A 70 8.71 -1.60 3.49
N ARG A 71 8.24 -2.72 2.91
CA ARG A 71 7.82 -2.77 1.51
C ARG A 71 6.33 -2.50 1.44
N VAL A 72 5.97 -1.37 0.84
CA VAL A 72 4.59 -1.07 0.47
C VAL A 72 4.31 -1.76 -0.86
N LYS A 73 3.27 -2.58 -0.92
CA LYS A 73 2.80 -3.18 -2.17
C LYS A 73 2.54 -2.07 -3.17
N GLY A 74 3.21 -2.16 -4.31
CA GLY A 74 2.88 -1.29 -5.44
C GLY A 74 1.42 -1.49 -5.88
N PRO A 75 0.85 -0.51 -6.58
CA PRO A 75 -0.51 -0.59 -7.10
C PRO A 75 -0.72 -1.89 -7.91
N SER A 76 -1.68 -2.70 -7.46
CA SER A 76 -2.04 -3.99 -8.04
C SER A 76 -2.92 -3.85 -9.27
N HIS A 77 -3.64 -2.72 -9.38
CA HIS A 77 -4.42 -2.35 -10.55
C HIS A 77 -3.89 -1.06 -11.16
N TRP A 78 -3.95 -0.94 -12.48
CA TRP A 78 -3.38 0.22 -13.18
C TRP A 78 -4.07 1.53 -12.80
N THR A 79 -5.37 1.49 -12.50
CA THR A 79 -6.15 2.66 -12.06
C THR A 79 -5.70 3.22 -10.71
N GLN A 80 -5.09 2.42 -9.84
CA GLN A 80 -4.52 2.88 -8.56
C GLN A 80 -3.29 3.79 -8.76
N ARG A 81 -2.81 3.94 -10.00
CA ARG A 81 -1.74 4.88 -10.36
C ARG A 81 -2.27 6.24 -10.81
N LEU A 82 -3.57 6.36 -11.01
CA LEU A 82 -4.20 7.62 -11.41
C LEU A 82 -4.43 8.48 -10.17
N ASP A 83 -4.28 9.80 -10.32
CA ASP A 83 -4.73 10.73 -9.30
C ASP A 83 -6.27 10.71 -9.19
N ALA A 84 -6.78 11.25 -8.09
CA ALA A 84 -8.21 11.22 -7.79
C ALA A 84 -9.07 12.00 -8.80
N GLU A 85 -8.50 13.01 -9.48
CA GLU A 85 -9.22 13.79 -10.49
C GLU A 85 -9.36 12.98 -11.78
N THR A 86 -8.27 12.41 -12.27
CA THR A 86 -8.22 11.51 -13.43
C THR A 86 -9.08 10.27 -13.19
N PHE A 87 -9.04 9.69 -11.99
CA PHE A 87 -9.85 8.51 -11.64
C PHE A 87 -11.37 8.80 -11.69
N LYS A 88 -11.79 10.03 -11.39
CA LYS A 88 -13.21 10.42 -11.44
C LYS A 88 -13.74 10.64 -12.85
N GLN A 89 -12.87 10.98 -13.81
CA GLN A 89 -13.30 11.30 -15.18
C GLN A 89 -13.93 10.12 -15.93
N MET A 90 -13.66 8.88 -15.52
CA MET A 90 -14.23 7.66 -16.13
C MET A 90 -14.79 6.69 -15.08
N GLU A 91 -15.21 7.18 -13.91
CA GLU A 91 -15.79 6.35 -12.86
C GLU A 91 -17.01 5.57 -13.41
N GLY A 92 -16.91 4.24 -13.43
CA GLY A 92 -17.93 3.33 -13.98
C GLY A 92 -17.61 2.76 -15.37
N ASP A 93 -16.74 3.40 -16.14
CA ASP A 93 -16.40 3.04 -17.54
C ASP A 93 -14.91 2.66 -17.71
N TRP A 94 -14.22 2.34 -16.61
CA TRP A 94 -12.82 1.98 -16.65
C TRP A 94 -12.58 0.65 -17.40
N PRO A 95 -11.61 0.62 -18.33
CA PRO A 95 -11.09 -0.62 -18.90
C PRO A 95 -10.72 -1.66 -17.84
N THR A 96 -11.42 -2.80 -17.90
CA THR A 96 -11.15 -3.96 -17.03
C THR A 96 -10.12 -4.91 -17.65
N ALA A 97 -9.97 -4.89 -18.97
CA ALA A 97 -9.00 -5.71 -19.69
C ALA A 97 -7.63 -5.02 -19.71
N PHE A 98 -6.65 -5.64 -19.07
CA PHE A 98 -5.26 -5.23 -19.10
C PHE A 98 -4.31 -6.43 -19.13
N GLU A 99 -3.13 -6.23 -19.70
CA GLU A 99 -2.05 -7.22 -19.76
C GLU A 99 -0.74 -6.56 -19.29
N VAL A 100 0.12 -7.33 -18.62
CA VAL A 100 1.46 -6.90 -18.22
C VAL A 100 2.49 -7.78 -18.92
N GLN A 101 3.39 -7.16 -19.69
CA GLN A 101 4.52 -7.82 -20.35
C GLN A 101 5.82 -7.12 -19.94
N GLY A 102 6.63 -7.78 -19.09
CA GLY A 102 7.84 -7.16 -18.53
C GLY A 102 7.52 -5.91 -17.72
N ASP A 103 8.02 -4.76 -18.16
CA ASP A 103 7.79 -3.43 -17.60
C ASP A 103 6.66 -2.64 -18.30
N ILE A 104 6.03 -3.24 -19.32
CA ILE A 104 4.92 -2.64 -20.08
C ILE A 104 3.58 -3.12 -19.51
N GLN A 105 2.64 -2.18 -19.36
CA GLN A 105 1.24 -2.48 -19.07
C GLN A 105 0.37 -1.97 -20.21
N ILE A 106 -0.38 -2.89 -20.83
CA ILE A 106 -1.27 -2.62 -21.95
C ILE A 106 -2.70 -2.63 -21.40
N VAL A 107 -3.46 -1.57 -21.66
CA VAL A 107 -4.87 -1.45 -21.24
C VAL A 107 -5.72 -1.33 -22.49
N LYS A 108 -6.77 -2.15 -22.62
CA LYS A 108 -7.66 -2.10 -23.78
C LYS A 108 -8.76 -1.06 -23.53
N ILE A 109 -8.70 0.05 -24.24
CA ILE A 109 -9.75 1.08 -24.21
C ILE A 109 -10.77 0.75 -25.30
N ASP A 110 -12.01 0.42 -24.90
CA ASP A 110 -13.10 0.24 -25.86
C ASP A 110 -13.62 1.62 -26.32
N SER A 111 -13.83 1.78 -27.63
CA SER A 111 -14.05 3.06 -28.32
C SER A 111 -15.44 3.70 -28.09
N ARG A 112 -16.07 3.48 -26.93
CA ARG A 112 -17.41 4.03 -26.63
C ARG A 112 -17.36 5.38 -25.92
N SER A 113 -16.18 5.83 -25.51
CA SER A 113 -15.96 7.09 -24.80
C SER A 113 -14.91 7.89 -25.56
N ASP A 114 -15.26 9.11 -25.95
CA ASP A 114 -14.40 10.00 -26.72
C ASP A 114 -13.01 10.16 -26.06
N VAL A 115 -11.99 9.92 -26.87
CA VAL A 115 -10.60 9.74 -26.46
C VAL A 115 -10.01 11.06 -25.93
N THR A 116 -9.60 11.10 -24.66
CA THR A 116 -8.57 12.03 -24.20
C THR A 116 -7.24 11.29 -24.12
N THR A 117 -6.30 11.67 -24.97
CA THR A 117 -4.95 11.10 -25.03
C THR A 117 -4.22 11.26 -23.69
N ILE A 118 -3.97 10.17 -22.97
CA ILE A 118 -3.06 10.17 -21.81
C ILE A 118 -1.63 9.94 -22.34
N THR A 119 -0.90 11.02 -22.60
CA THR A 119 0.53 10.95 -22.93
C THR A 119 1.35 10.76 -21.66
N LYS A 120 1.95 9.58 -21.49
CA LYS A 120 2.93 9.33 -20.43
C LYS A 120 4.29 9.88 -20.86
N TYR A 121 4.76 10.94 -20.22
CA TYR A 121 6.15 11.37 -20.33
C TYR A 121 7.01 10.48 -19.42
N SER A 122 7.86 9.64 -20.01
CA SER A 122 9.01 9.08 -19.29
C SER A 122 10.08 10.15 -19.22
N LEU A 123 10.25 10.77 -18.05
CA LEU A 123 11.46 11.51 -17.74
C LEU A 123 12.60 10.48 -17.62
N ASN A 124 13.47 10.45 -18.63
CA ASN A 124 14.79 9.84 -18.50
C ASN A 124 15.55 10.64 -17.42
N LEU A 125 15.85 10.02 -16.29
CA LEU A 125 16.89 10.53 -15.40
C LEU A 125 18.26 10.07 -15.93
N CYS A 126 19.20 11.02 -15.94
CA CYS A 126 20.61 10.87 -16.33
C CYS A 126 21.32 9.69 -15.67
#